data_AF-A0A7R8WHC7-F1
#
_entry.id   AF-A0A7R8WHC7-F1
#
_cell.length_a   1.000
_cell.length_b   1.000
_cell.length_c   1.000
_cell.angle_alpha   90.00
_cell.angle_beta   90.00
_cell.angle_gamma   90.00
#
_symmetry.space_group_name_H-M   'P 1'
#
loop_
_entity.id
_entity.type
_entity.pdbx_description
1 polymer ?
#
loop_
_entity_poly.entity_id
_entity_poly.type
_entity_poly.pdbx_seq_one_letter_code
_entity_poly.pdbx_strand_id
1 'polypeptide(L)'
;MYPTLQSGGPIGLVSQETTIGNNNPSLWPRIQPTGQLLEWARTILANRLARDGQDWTDIFSRFNSGTYNNQWMVVDYNKFYPGVKKLKDGLLWVLEQLPGHIERKDATEVLREQQYWPSYNTPYFKTIFKLGGSADMVKKYGDWFSYDRTPRALIFAREQRKVNGIKDMILLMRYNDYQNDPLSRCNCTPPYSAENAISARNDLNPKNGTYPFPALGHRSHGAIDVKVTSHALFKTLRFIAFAGPTYDNVPPFRWSEVDFAATTPHYGQPDLWKFGPILTEWYSPFD
;
A
#
# COMPACT_ATOMS: atom_id res chain seq x y z
N MET A 1 -26.92 -24.73 29.17
CA MET A 1 -25.67 -24.04 29.58
C MET A 1 -25.05 -23.50 28.31
N TYR A 2 -25.34 -22.24 27.95
CA TYR A 2 -24.75 -21.62 26.76
C TYR A 2 -23.26 -21.40 27.04
N PRO A 3 -22.33 -21.79 26.14
CA PRO A 3 -20.94 -21.42 26.31
C PRO A 3 -20.86 -19.91 26.20
N THR A 4 -20.48 -19.26 27.29
CA THR A 4 -19.97 -17.89 27.26
C THR A 4 -18.81 -17.86 26.29
N LEU A 5 -18.98 -17.14 25.17
CA LEU A 5 -17.88 -16.67 24.34
C LEU A 5 -16.93 -15.93 25.29
N GLN A 6 -15.82 -16.58 25.68
CA GLN A 6 -14.68 -15.84 26.16
C GLN A 6 -14.35 -14.83 25.06
N SER A 7 -14.47 -13.55 25.37
CA SER A 7 -14.01 -12.48 24.49
C SER A 7 -12.52 -12.71 24.25
N GLY A 8 -12.21 -13.41 23.15
CA GLY A 8 -10.83 -13.60 22.71
C GLY A 8 -10.21 -12.22 22.57
N GLY A 9 -9.00 -12.04 23.13
CA GLY A 9 -8.22 -10.85 22.89
C GLY A 9 -8.07 -10.58 21.38
N PRO A 10 -7.66 -9.36 20.98
CA PRO A 10 -7.51 -9.03 19.57
C PRO A 10 -6.65 -10.07 18.84
N ILE A 11 -7.08 -10.43 17.63
CA ILE A 11 -6.57 -11.56 16.80
C ILE A 11 -5.06 -11.42 16.46
N GLY A 12 -4.43 -10.28 16.77
CA GLY A 12 -2.98 -10.12 16.62
C GLY A 12 -2.53 -9.72 15.22
N LEU A 13 -3.47 -9.55 14.28
CA LEU A 13 -3.19 -9.34 12.87
C LEU A 13 -3.26 -7.87 12.46
N VAL A 14 -2.31 -7.45 11.63
CA VAL A 14 -2.42 -6.26 10.78
C VAL A 14 -2.56 -6.73 9.34
N SER A 15 -3.63 -6.33 8.66
CA SER A 15 -3.81 -6.50 7.22
C SER A 15 -3.70 -5.15 6.51
N GLN A 16 -2.92 -5.10 5.44
CA GLN A 16 -2.78 -3.93 4.56
C GLN A 16 -2.54 -4.36 3.12
N GLU A 17 -2.71 -3.46 2.17
CA GLU A 17 -2.59 -3.78 0.75
C GLU A 17 -2.00 -2.63 -0.09
N THR A 18 -1.49 -2.99 -1.28
CA THR A 18 -1.40 -2.06 -2.41
C THR A 18 -2.01 -2.67 -3.67
N THR A 19 -2.76 -1.88 -4.44
CA THR A 19 -3.42 -2.35 -5.67
C THR A 19 -2.42 -2.69 -6.76
N ILE A 20 -2.46 -3.91 -7.28
CA ILE A 20 -1.61 -4.37 -8.40
C ILE A 20 -2.33 -4.26 -9.76
N GLY A 21 -3.65 -4.16 -9.77
CA GLY A 21 -4.45 -4.03 -10.98
C GLY A 21 -4.44 -5.29 -11.86
N ASN A 22 -4.78 -5.13 -13.14
CA ASN A 22 -4.64 -6.15 -14.17
C ASN A 22 -4.57 -5.48 -15.55
N ASN A 23 -3.49 -5.73 -16.29
CA ASN A 23 -3.27 -5.21 -17.64
C ASN A 23 -3.61 -6.25 -18.72
N ASN A 24 -4.02 -7.47 -18.34
CA ASN A 24 -4.36 -8.54 -19.28
C ASN A 24 -5.88 -8.63 -19.48
N PRO A 25 -6.44 -8.14 -20.61
CA PRO A 25 -7.87 -8.13 -20.85
C PRO A 25 -8.48 -9.53 -21.00
N SER A 26 -7.67 -10.55 -21.30
CA SER A 26 -8.16 -11.94 -21.39
C SER A 26 -8.63 -12.51 -20.05
N LEU A 27 -8.32 -11.85 -18.93
CA LEU A 27 -8.79 -12.24 -17.60
C LEU A 27 -10.17 -11.65 -17.26
N TRP A 28 -10.63 -10.60 -17.94
CA TRP A 28 -11.91 -9.94 -17.64
C TRP A 28 -13.14 -10.84 -17.76
N PRO A 29 -13.24 -11.78 -18.72
CA PRO A 29 -14.36 -12.72 -18.76
C PRO A 29 -14.48 -13.60 -17.50
N ARG A 30 -13.46 -13.66 -16.64
CA ARG A 30 -13.51 -14.39 -15.36
C ARG A 30 -14.22 -13.62 -14.25
N ILE A 31 -14.53 -12.34 -14.44
CA ILE A 31 -15.33 -11.54 -13.51
C ILE A 31 -16.81 -11.81 -13.81
N GLN A 32 -17.54 -12.31 -12.82
CA GLN A 32 -18.92 -12.76 -12.97
C GLN A 32 -19.80 -12.22 -11.84
N PRO A 33 -21.09 -11.91 -12.10
CA PRO A 33 -21.99 -11.38 -11.08
C PRO A 33 -22.43 -12.45 -10.06
N THR A 34 -22.32 -13.74 -10.39
CA THR A 34 -22.76 -14.86 -9.57
C THR A 34 -21.57 -15.74 -9.16
N GLY A 35 -21.64 -16.32 -7.95
CA GLY A 35 -20.58 -17.18 -7.43
C GLY A 35 -19.30 -16.45 -6.99
N GLN A 36 -19.34 -15.12 -6.90
CA GLN A 36 -18.22 -14.27 -6.50
C GLN A 36 -18.67 -13.26 -5.44
N LEU A 37 -17.74 -12.84 -4.59
CA LEU A 37 -17.93 -11.79 -3.60
C LEU A 37 -16.98 -10.65 -3.88
N LEU A 38 -17.50 -9.42 -3.93
CA LEU A 38 -16.68 -8.23 -4.08
C LEU A 38 -15.62 -8.17 -2.98
N GLU A 39 -14.46 -7.64 -3.35
CA GLU A 39 -13.26 -7.64 -2.51
C GLU A 39 -13.50 -7.10 -1.11
N TRP A 40 -14.19 -5.95 -0.99
CA TRP A 40 -14.48 -5.32 0.29
C TRP A 40 -15.20 -6.26 1.28
N ALA A 41 -16.13 -7.09 0.80
CA ALA A 41 -16.86 -8.03 1.63
C ALA A 41 -15.96 -9.18 2.07
N ARG A 42 -15.09 -9.68 1.17
CA ARG A 42 -14.11 -10.71 1.49
C ARG A 42 -13.09 -10.22 2.52
N THR A 43 -12.64 -8.98 2.41
CA THR A 43 -11.76 -8.31 3.38
C THR A 43 -12.39 -8.26 4.77
N ILE A 44 -13.67 -7.86 4.87
CA ILE A 44 -14.39 -7.82 6.15
C ILE A 44 -14.51 -9.22 6.76
N LEU A 45 -14.82 -10.25 5.96
CA LEU A 45 -14.93 -11.63 6.44
C LEU A 45 -13.58 -12.15 6.94
N ALA A 46 -12.52 -11.94 6.17
CA ALA A 46 -11.17 -12.34 6.56
C ALA A 46 -10.71 -11.64 7.85
N ASN A 47 -10.91 -10.32 7.95
CA ASN A 47 -10.58 -9.56 9.16
C ASN A 47 -11.35 -10.00 10.42
N ARG A 48 -12.57 -10.53 10.27
CA ARG A 48 -13.41 -10.95 11.40
C ARG A 48 -13.20 -12.40 11.82
N LEU A 49 -12.84 -13.28 10.89
CA LEU A 49 -12.86 -14.73 11.09
C LEU A 49 -11.46 -15.36 11.17
N ALA A 50 -10.44 -14.70 10.64
CA ALA A 50 -9.08 -15.23 10.67
C ALA A 50 -8.57 -15.40 12.09
N ARG A 51 -7.69 -16.39 12.31
CA ARG A 51 -6.97 -16.59 13.59
C ARG A 51 -5.48 -16.33 13.47
N ASP A 52 -4.94 -16.43 12.25
CA ASP A 52 -3.56 -16.13 11.90
C ASP A 52 -3.49 -15.64 10.43
N GLY A 53 -2.28 -15.35 9.93
CA GLY A 53 -2.08 -14.90 8.55
C GLY A 53 -2.45 -15.94 7.49
N GLN A 54 -2.29 -17.23 7.77
CA GLN A 54 -2.65 -18.29 6.84
C GLN A 54 -4.18 -18.36 6.70
N ASP A 55 -4.89 -18.41 7.83
CA ASP A 55 -6.35 -18.41 7.89
C ASP A 55 -6.93 -17.17 7.18
N TRP A 56 -6.33 -15.99 7.38
CA TRP A 56 -6.76 -14.76 6.70
C TRP A 56 -6.72 -14.91 5.18
N THR A 57 -5.57 -15.36 4.67
CA THR A 57 -5.39 -15.54 3.22
C THR A 57 -6.25 -16.67 2.66
N ASP A 58 -6.53 -17.71 3.45
CA ASP A 58 -7.47 -18.78 3.11
C ASP A 58 -8.92 -18.30 2.97
N ILE A 59 -9.39 -17.50 3.94
CA ILE A 59 -10.76 -16.96 3.95
C ILE A 59 -10.94 -15.97 2.81
N PHE A 60 -10.00 -15.03 2.64
CA PHE A 60 -10.06 -14.01 1.59
C PHE A 60 -10.08 -14.61 0.17
N SER A 61 -9.43 -15.76 -0.01
CA SER A 61 -9.32 -16.42 -1.32
C SER A 61 -10.65 -17.01 -1.84
N ARG A 62 -11.62 -17.21 -0.95
CA ARG A 62 -12.92 -17.79 -1.32
C ARG A 62 -13.73 -16.79 -2.14
N PHE A 63 -14.43 -17.30 -3.16
CA PHE A 63 -15.31 -16.49 -4.03
C PHE A 63 -14.61 -15.28 -4.65
N ASN A 64 -13.34 -15.42 -5.04
CA ASN A 64 -12.55 -14.36 -5.70
C ASN A 64 -13.33 -13.71 -6.84
N SER A 65 -13.51 -12.39 -6.76
CA SER A 65 -14.19 -11.58 -7.77
C SER A 65 -13.30 -11.11 -8.92
N GLY A 66 -11.98 -11.11 -8.76
CA GLY A 66 -11.09 -10.46 -9.73
C GLY A 66 -11.22 -8.94 -9.77
N THR A 67 -11.84 -8.34 -8.77
CA THR A 67 -12.02 -6.88 -8.64
C THR A 67 -11.21 -6.36 -7.45
N TYR A 68 -10.75 -5.12 -7.54
CA TYR A 68 -9.79 -4.52 -6.58
C TYR A 68 -8.60 -5.46 -6.33
N ASN A 69 -7.86 -5.74 -7.41
CA ASN A 69 -6.77 -6.71 -7.41
C ASN A 69 -5.56 -6.14 -6.67
N ASN A 70 -5.21 -6.76 -5.54
CA ASN A 70 -4.27 -6.24 -4.55
C ASN A 70 -3.15 -7.25 -4.26
N GLN A 71 -2.02 -6.72 -3.79
CA GLN A 71 -1.07 -7.47 -2.95
C GLN A 71 -1.41 -7.18 -1.50
N TRP A 72 -1.97 -8.17 -0.81
CA TRP A 72 -2.24 -8.15 0.62
C TRP A 72 -1.03 -8.62 1.42
N MET A 73 -0.72 -7.91 2.50
CA MET A 73 0.28 -8.25 3.50
C MET A 73 -0.43 -8.41 4.85
N VAL A 74 -0.31 -9.60 5.45
CA VAL A 74 -0.91 -9.93 6.74
C VAL A 74 0.21 -10.24 7.72
N VAL A 75 0.42 -9.33 8.67
CA VAL A 75 1.44 -9.46 9.72
C VAL A 75 0.79 -9.99 10.99
N ASP A 76 1.29 -11.10 11.51
CA ASP A 76 0.84 -11.70 12.76
C ASP A 76 1.78 -11.33 13.93
N TYR A 77 1.40 -10.31 14.69
CA TYR A 77 2.19 -9.87 15.86
C TYR A 77 2.26 -10.91 16.98
N ASN A 78 1.41 -11.95 17.01
CA ASN A 78 1.56 -13.06 17.95
C ASN A 78 2.81 -13.91 17.67
N LYS A 79 3.38 -13.80 16.46
CA LYS A 79 4.60 -14.48 16.02
C LYS A 79 5.86 -13.60 16.17
N PHE A 80 5.70 -12.33 16.56
CA PHE A 80 6.82 -11.40 16.76
C PHE A 80 7.20 -11.25 18.23
N TYR A 81 8.47 -11.46 18.55
CA TYR A 81 9.01 -11.38 19.91
C TYR A 81 10.20 -10.43 19.94
N PRO A 82 10.07 -9.23 20.55
CA PRO A 82 11.18 -8.28 20.64
C PRO A 82 12.44 -8.91 21.26
N GLY A 83 13.60 -8.63 20.67
CA GLY A 83 14.89 -9.17 21.11
C GLY A 83 15.23 -10.58 20.58
N VAL A 84 14.27 -11.30 19.97
CA VAL A 84 14.54 -12.60 19.33
C VAL A 84 15.07 -12.36 17.92
N LYS A 85 16.29 -12.84 17.64
CA LYS A 85 16.99 -12.57 16.36
C LYS A 85 16.32 -13.20 15.14
N LYS A 86 15.72 -14.39 15.28
CA LYS A 86 15.09 -15.11 14.17
C LYS A 86 13.57 -14.93 14.24
N LEU A 87 13.00 -14.30 13.21
CA LEU A 87 11.55 -14.20 13.05
C LEU A 87 10.94 -15.61 12.91
N LYS A 88 9.75 -15.85 13.46
CA LYS A 88 9.07 -17.16 13.36
C LYS A 88 8.23 -17.25 12.10
N ASP A 89 8.19 -18.43 11.48
CA ASP A 89 7.31 -18.72 10.35
C ASP A 89 5.85 -18.37 10.69
N GLY A 90 5.13 -17.93 9.67
CA GLY A 90 3.77 -17.39 9.75
C GLY A 90 3.70 -15.92 10.20
N LEU A 91 4.83 -15.25 10.46
CA LEU A 91 4.83 -13.83 10.83
C LEU A 91 4.29 -12.94 9.71
N LEU A 92 4.65 -13.21 8.45
CA LEU A 92 4.18 -12.44 7.30
C LEU A 92 3.60 -13.39 6.26
N TRP A 93 2.29 -13.27 6.01
CA TRP A 93 1.64 -13.88 4.86
C TRP A 93 1.40 -12.82 3.77
N VAL A 94 1.68 -13.19 2.52
CA VAL A 94 1.44 -12.35 1.36
C VAL A 94 0.48 -13.06 0.41
N LEU A 95 -0.51 -12.33 -0.09
CA LEU A 95 -1.48 -12.82 -1.07
C LEU A 95 -1.59 -11.82 -2.23
N GLU A 96 -1.64 -12.32 -3.45
CA GLU A 96 -1.92 -11.52 -4.63
C GLU A 96 -3.08 -12.10 -5.42
N GLN A 97 -3.95 -11.21 -5.92
CA GLN A 97 -5.17 -11.58 -6.62
C GLN A 97 -5.20 -11.04 -8.04
N LEU A 98 -5.70 -11.86 -8.96
CA LEU A 98 -6.17 -11.50 -10.29
C LEU A 98 -7.55 -12.13 -10.55
N PRO A 99 -8.27 -11.75 -11.62
CA PRO A 99 -9.48 -12.46 -12.01
C PRO A 99 -9.22 -13.95 -12.24
N GLY A 100 -9.87 -14.79 -11.43
CA GLY A 100 -9.79 -16.25 -11.47
C GLY A 100 -8.45 -16.86 -11.05
N HIS A 101 -7.55 -16.10 -10.43
CA HIS A 101 -6.30 -16.64 -9.88
C HIS A 101 -5.88 -15.91 -8.60
N ILE A 102 -5.46 -16.66 -7.59
CA ILE A 102 -4.86 -16.13 -6.37
C ILE A 102 -3.60 -16.93 -6.09
N GLU A 103 -2.52 -16.24 -5.74
CA GLU A 103 -1.31 -16.85 -5.18
C GLU A 103 -1.10 -16.30 -3.77
N ARG A 104 -0.76 -17.16 -2.81
CA ARG A 104 -0.51 -16.78 -1.42
C ARG A 104 0.61 -17.61 -0.82
N LYS A 105 1.50 -17.01 -0.04
CA LYS A 105 2.63 -17.68 0.61
C LYS A 105 2.98 -17.02 1.95
N ASP A 106 3.53 -17.82 2.85
CA ASP A 106 4.32 -17.32 3.96
C ASP A 106 5.61 -16.68 3.38
N ALA A 107 5.75 -15.37 3.57
CA ALA A 107 6.88 -14.57 3.12
C ALA A 107 7.86 -14.25 4.26
N THR A 108 7.73 -14.93 5.42
CA THR A 108 8.60 -14.70 6.57
C THR A 108 10.07 -14.93 6.24
N GLU A 109 10.42 -15.91 5.41
CA GLU A 109 11.82 -16.14 5.02
C GLU A 109 12.39 -14.94 4.26
N VAL A 110 11.63 -14.37 3.33
CA VAL A 110 12.04 -13.16 2.60
C VAL A 110 12.22 -11.99 3.57
N LEU A 111 11.27 -11.83 4.52
CA LEU A 111 11.38 -10.80 5.55
C LEU A 111 12.61 -11.00 6.46
N ARG A 112 12.98 -12.25 6.78
CA ARG A 112 14.21 -12.57 7.52
C ARG A 112 15.47 -12.23 6.74
N GLU A 113 15.52 -12.52 5.45
CA GLU A 113 16.71 -12.27 4.63
C GLU A 113 16.88 -10.77 4.34
N GLN A 114 15.79 -10.09 3.97
CA GLN A 114 15.83 -8.70 3.53
C GLN A 114 15.72 -7.70 4.67
N GLN A 115 15.14 -8.11 5.81
CA GLN A 115 14.79 -7.27 6.97
C GLN A 115 13.68 -6.23 6.71
N TYR A 116 13.02 -6.30 5.56
CA TYR A 116 11.85 -5.49 5.21
C TYR A 116 11.01 -6.18 4.13
N TRP A 117 9.75 -5.75 3.96
CA TRP A 117 8.90 -6.13 2.83
C TRP A 117 8.29 -4.86 2.22
N PRO A 118 8.67 -4.47 1.00
CA PRO A 118 8.07 -3.33 0.32
C PRO A 118 6.89 -3.73 -0.55
N SER A 119 5.94 -2.80 -0.73
CA SER A 119 4.80 -2.97 -1.64
C SER A 119 4.52 -1.65 -2.35
N TYR A 120 4.35 -1.69 -3.67
CA TYR A 120 4.35 -0.49 -4.52
C TYR A 120 3.59 -0.71 -5.85
N ASN A 121 2.42 -1.35 -5.78
CA ASN A 121 1.53 -1.59 -6.93
C ASN A 121 2.12 -2.48 -8.05
N THR A 122 3.19 -3.24 -7.78
CA THR A 122 3.73 -4.23 -8.72
C THR A 122 3.74 -5.60 -8.05
N PRO A 123 3.16 -6.64 -8.68
CA PRO A 123 3.06 -7.96 -8.07
C PRO A 123 4.44 -8.63 -7.92
N TYR A 124 4.68 -9.19 -6.74
CA TYR A 124 5.85 -9.96 -6.35
C TYR A 124 5.86 -11.36 -6.95
N PHE A 125 4.71 -12.06 -6.96
CA PHE A 125 4.69 -13.43 -7.46
C PHE A 125 4.85 -13.43 -8.98
N LYS A 126 5.90 -14.09 -9.48
CA LYS A 126 6.23 -14.15 -10.92
C LYS A 126 5.05 -14.63 -11.77
N THR A 127 4.24 -15.54 -11.24
CA THR A 127 3.03 -16.05 -11.90
C THR A 127 2.00 -14.93 -12.10
N ILE A 128 1.69 -14.20 -11.03
CA ILE A 128 0.76 -13.06 -11.04
C ILE A 128 1.29 -11.95 -11.94
N PHE A 129 2.58 -11.62 -11.83
CA PHE A 129 3.25 -10.63 -12.67
C PHE A 129 3.11 -10.93 -14.17
N LYS A 130 3.32 -12.19 -14.56
CA LYS A 130 3.17 -12.63 -15.95
C LYS A 130 1.71 -12.67 -16.38
N LEU A 131 0.83 -13.31 -15.60
CA LEU A 131 -0.59 -13.48 -15.94
C LEU A 131 -1.33 -12.14 -16.02
N GLY A 132 -1.00 -11.20 -15.14
CA GLY A 132 -1.60 -9.86 -15.08
C GLY A 132 -1.09 -8.89 -16.16
N GLY A 133 -0.18 -9.33 -17.05
CA GLY A 133 0.30 -8.54 -18.18
C GLY A 133 1.43 -7.56 -17.86
N SER A 134 2.01 -7.57 -16.66
CA SER A 134 3.11 -6.66 -16.29
C SER A 134 4.36 -6.88 -17.15
N ALA A 135 4.63 -8.13 -17.57
CA ALA A 135 5.73 -8.44 -18.48
C ALA A 135 5.62 -7.72 -19.83
N ASP A 136 4.41 -7.53 -20.36
CA ASP A 136 4.20 -6.78 -21.60
C ASP A 136 4.29 -5.27 -21.38
N MET A 137 3.89 -4.79 -20.19
CA MET A 137 4.10 -3.40 -19.80
C MET A 137 5.59 -3.05 -19.66
N VAL A 138 6.42 -3.99 -19.16
CA VAL A 138 7.89 -3.83 -19.14
C VAL A 138 8.44 -3.70 -20.56
N LYS A 139 8.01 -4.55 -21.50
CA LYS A 139 8.46 -4.43 -22.90
C LYS A 139 8.07 -3.08 -23.52
N LYS A 140 6.90 -2.56 -23.14
CA LYS A 140 6.36 -1.32 -23.71
C LYS A 140 6.93 -0.05 -23.10
N TYR A 141 7.12 -0.01 -21.78
CA TYR A 141 7.45 1.20 -21.04
C TYR A 141 8.69 1.09 -20.15
N GLY A 142 9.32 -0.10 -20.10
CA GLY A 142 10.55 -0.33 -19.35
C GLY A 142 10.34 -0.52 -17.84
N ASP A 143 11.37 -0.15 -17.09
CA ASP A 143 11.54 -0.49 -15.67
C ASP A 143 10.51 0.15 -14.72
N TRP A 144 9.71 1.12 -15.18
CA TRP A 144 8.59 1.62 -14.38
C TRP A 144 7.55 0.53 -14.05
N PHE A 145 7.50 -0.54 -14.84
CA PHE A 145 6.60 -1.69 -14.63
C PHE A 145 7.31 -2.97 -14.20
N SER A 146 8.64 -2.98 -14.04
CA SER A 146 9.35 -4.15 -13.51
C SER A 146 9.14 -4.23 -11.99
N TYR A 147 9.34 -5.40 -11.37
CA TYR A 147 9.16 -5.49 -9.93
C TYR A 147 10.29 -4.78 -9.17
N ASP A 148 11.54 -5.07 -9.52
CA ASP A 148 12.73 -4.68 -8.76
C ASP A 148 13.34 -3.33 -9.15
N ARG A 149 12.85 -2.68 -10.23
CA ARG A 149 13.45 -1.44 -10.76
C ARG A 149 12.47 -0.29 -10.97
N THR A 150 11.25 -0.38 -10.42
CA THR A 150 10.42 0.83 -10.32
C THR A 150 11.13 1.89 -9.48
N PRO A 151 10.84 3.19 -9.67
CA PRO A 151 11.34 4.24 -8.78
C PRO A 151 11.12 3.93 -7.30
N ARG A 152 9.93 3.44 -6.93
CA ARG A 152 9.61 3.10 -5.53
C ARG A 152 10.40 1.91 -5.02
N ALA A 153 10.58 0.85 -5.84
CA ALA A 153 11.41 -0.30 -5.48
C ALA A 153 12.85 0.12 -5.19
N LEU A 154 13.41 0.98 -6.04
CA LEU A 154 14.78 1.49 -5.90
C LEU A 154 14.92 2.43 -4.70
N ILE A 155 13.95 3.32 -4.45
CA ILE A 155 13.95 4.20 -3.26
C ILE A 155 13.84 3.36 -1.98
N PHE A 156 12.95 2.38 -1.92
CA PHE A 156 12.86 1.48 -0.76
C PHE A 156 14.17 0.72 -0.54
N ALA A 157 14.76 0.14 -1.59
CA ALA A 157 16.03 -0.58 -1.48
C ALA A 157 17.18 0.31 -0.96
N ARG A 158 17.19 1.60 -1.36
CA ARG A 158 18.17 2.61 -0.91
C ARG A 158 17.95 3.06 0.53
N GLU A 159 16.70 3.27 0.93
CA GLU A 159 16.36 4.01 2.16
C GLU A 159 15.92 3.14 3.34
N GLN A 160 15.41 1.92 3.11
CA GLN A 160 14.80 1.11 4.18
C GLN A 160 15.72 0.89 5.39
N ARG A 161 17.03 0.72 5.17
CA ARG A 161 18.01 0.48 6.25
C ARG A 161 18.20 1.67 7.18
N LYS A 162 17.77 2.87 6.77
CA LYS A 162 17.83 4.09 7.59
C LYS A 162 16.65 4.19 8.55
N VAL A 163 15.64 3.33 8.41
CA VAL A 163 14.45 3.33 9.28
C VAL A 163 14.77 2.65 10.60
N ASN A 164 15.03 3.44 11.65
CA ASN A 164 15.37 2.93 12.99
C ASN A 164 14.25 3.13 14.01
N GLY A 165 13.11 3.68 13.58
CA GLY A 165 11.95 3.88 14.44
C GLY A 165 10.77 4.49 13.71
N ILE A 166 9.72 4.79 14.47
CA ILE A 166 8.46 5.29 13.94
C ILE A 166 8.64 6.62 13.20
N LYS A 167 9.49 7.52 13.72
CA LYS A 167 9.78 8.82 13.07
C LYS A 167 10.39 8.61 11.68
N ASP A 168 11.40 7.76 11.57
CA ASP A 168 12.07 7.49 10.30
C ASP A 168 11.13 6.76 9.31
N MET A 169 10.27 5.89 9.82
CA MET A 169 9.23 5.25 9.01
C MET A 169 8.28 6.29 8.41
N ILE A 170 7.80 7.25 9.21
CA ILE A 170 6.95 8.34 8.72
C ILE A 170 7.68 9.17 7.65
N LEU A 171 8.95 9.52 7.90
CA LEU A 171 9.76 10.28 6.93
C LEU A 171 9.90 9.54 5.61
N LEU A 172 10.20 8.24 5.63
CA LEU A 172 10.28 7.42 4.42
C LEU A 172 8.93 7.32 3.70
N MET A 173 7.85 7.06 4.43
CA MET A 173 6.51 6.93 3.83
C MET A 173 5.95 8.26 3.30
N ARG A 174 6.48 9.40 3.74
CA ARG A 174 6.18 10.74 3.22
C ARG A 174 7.21 11.23 2.19
N TYR A 175 8.22 10.44 1.87
CA TYR A 175 9.32 10.89 1.02
C TYR A 175 8.87 11.22 -0.41
N ASN A 176 9.15 12.46 -0.82
CA ASN A 176 9.03 12.92 -2.20
C ASN A 176 9.93 14.13 -2.44
N ASP A 177 11.11 13.89 -3.00
CA ASP A 177 12.07 14.93 -3.41
C ASP A 177 12.28 14.89 -4.93
N TYR A 178 11.18 14.80 -5.69
CA TYR A 178 11.20 14.39 -7.09
C TYR A 178 12.04 15.26 -8.04
N GLN A 179 12.28 16.53 -7.67
CA GLN A 179 13.10 17.44 -8.46
C GLN A 179 14.61 17.16 -8.32
N ASN A 180 15.02 16.59 -7.18
CA ASN A 180 16.43 16.38 -6.83
C ASN A 180 16.82 14.89 -6.82
N ASP A 181 15.89 13.98 -6.51
CA ASP A 181 16.18 12.55 -6.47
C ASP A 181 16.39 11.98 -7.90
N PRO A 182 17.56 11.43 -8.22
CA PRO A 182 17.80 10.81 -9.52
C PRO A 182 16.86 9.63 -9.83
N LEU A 183 16.32 8.95 -8.80
CA LEU A 183 15.36 7.86 -8.97
C LEU A 183 13.96 8.36 -9.39
N SER A 184 13.68 9.66 -9.27
CA SER A 184 12.42 10.26 -9.69
C SER A 184 12.40 10.65 -11.18
N ARG A 185 13.52 10.49 -11.89
CA ARG A 185 13.64 10.83 -13.32
C ARG A 185 12.78 9.93 -14.21
N CYS A 186 12.30 10.49 -15.31
CA CYS A 186 11.66 9.74 -16.39
C CYS A 186 12.07 10.27 -17.76
N ASN A 187 11.82 9.48 -18.81
CA ASN A 187 11.89 9.97 -20.19
C ASN A 187 10.62 10.80 -20.50
N CYS A 188 10.58 12.00 -19.91
CA CYS A 188 9.45 12.91 -19.86
C CYS A 188 9.97 14.35 -19.90
N THR A 189 9.09 15.35 -20.03
CA THR A 189 9.46 16.77 -19.96
C THR A 189 8.54 17.48 -18.99
N PRO A 190 9.05 18.07 -17.88
CA PRO A 190 10.45 18.03 -17.40
C PRO A 190 10.93 16.58 -17.12
N PRO A 191 12.24 16.32 -17.02
CA PRO A 191 12.81 14.96 -16.98
C PRO A 191 12.65 14.24 -15.62
N TYR A 192 11.55 14.53 -14.91
CA TYR A 192 11.17 13.96 -13.63
C TYR A 192 9.65 13.94 -13.51
N SER A 193 9.14 13.12 -12.61
CA SER A 193 7.72 13.16 -12.23
C SER A 193 7.58 13.01 -10.72
N ALA A 194 6.70 13.82 -10.14
CA ALA A 194 6.29 13.74 -8.74
C ALA A 194 5.50 12.46 -8.41
N GLU A 195 5.15 11.64 -9.42
CA GLU A 195 4.67 10.26 -9.26
C GLU A 195 5.77 9.32 -8.76
N ASN A 196 7.02 9.57 -9.14
CA ASN A 196 8.14 8.67 -8.92
C ASN A 196 8.77 8.88 -7.52
N ALA A 197 7.94 8.72 -6.49
CA ALA A 197 8.30 8.89 -5.08
C ALA A 197 7.52 7.88 -4.23
N ILE A 198 7.87 7.72 -2.95
CA ILE A 198 7.06 6.91 -2.03
C ILE A 198 5.69 7.57 -1.82
N SER A 199 5.68 8.90 -1.64
CA SER A 199 4.48 9.70 -1.41
C SER A 199 4.20 10.61 -2.61
N ALA A 200 3.53 10.08 -3.65
CA ALA A 200 3.31 10.78 -4.92
C ALA A 200 2.61 12.15 -4.76
N ARG A 201 2.95 13.11 -5.61
CA ARG A 201 2.41 14.49 -5.67
C ARG A 201 2.12 14.93 -7.10
N ASN A 202 1.25 14.22 -7.82
CA ASN A 202 0.99 14.50 -9.24
C ASN A 202 0.44 15.91 -9.50
N ASP A 203 -0.11 16.58 -8.48
CA ASP A 203 -0.55 17.97 -8.54
C ASP A 203 0.61 18.96 -8.81
N LEU A 204 1.85 18.56 -8.53
CA LEU A 204 3.06 19.36 -8.75
C LEU A 204 3.71 19.11 -10.13
N ASN A 205 3.19 18.17 -10.91
CA ASN A 205 3.66 17.94 -12.28
C ASN A 205 3.11 19.04 -13.20
N PRO A 206 3.92 19.65 -14.09
CA PRO A 206 3.41 20.65 -15.02
C PRO A 206 2.30 20.10 -15.92
N LYS A 207 1.16 20.81 -16.00
CA LYS A 207 0.04 20.43 -16.88
C LYS A 207 0.42 20.31 -18.35
N ASN A 208 1.34 21.17 -18.81
CA ASN A 208 1.89 21.17 -20.17
C ASN A 208 3.11 20.25 -20.34
N GLY A 209 3.41 19.41 -19.35
CA GLY A 209 4.47 18.42 -19.44
C GLY A 209 4.16 17.31 -20.43
N THR A 210 5.21 16.68 -20.94
CA THR A 210 5.10 15.51 -21.83
C THR A 210 5.45 14.24 -21.04
N TYR A 211 4.49 13.31 -20.96
CA TYR A 211 4.63 12.08 -20.16
C TYR A 211 4.36 10.85 -21.03
N PRO A 212 5.13 9.76 -20.88
CA PRO A 212 4.99 8.58 -21.74
C PRO A 212 3.70 7.79 -21.46
N PHE A 213 3.09 7.95 -20.29
CA PHE A 213 1.79 7.38 -19.94
C PHE A 213 1.11 8.20 -18.81
N PRO A 214 -0.22 8.12 -18.66
CA PRO A 214 -0.98 9.05 -17.81
C PRO A 214 -0.60 9.09 -16.33
N ALA A 215 -0.11 7.97 -15.76
CA ALA A 215 0.24 7.91 -14.34
C ALA A 215 1.34 8.92 -13.96
N LEU A 216 2.27 9.22 -14.86
CA LEU A 216 3.36 10.16 -14.60
C LEU A 216 2.94 11.63 -14.71
N GLY A 217 1.73 11.93 -15.19
CA GLY A 217 1.31 13.28 -15.54
C GLY A 217 0.74 14.11 -14.39
N HIS A 218 0.27 15.31 -14.74
CA HIS A 218 -0.48 16.22 -13.87
C HIS A 218 -1.86 15.66 -13.54
N ARG A 219 -2.14 15.46 -12.25
CA ARG A 219 -3.40 14.86 -11.78
C ARG A 219 -3.77 15.40 -10.41
N SER A 220 -5.07 15.51 -10.13
CA SER A 220 -5.60 15.60 -8.76
C SER A 220 -5.48 14.25 -8.05
N HIS A 221 -4.25 13.77 -7.85
CA HIS A 221 -3.91 12.44 -7.35
C HIS A 221 -2.55 12.46 -6.65
N GLY A 222 -2.38 11.57 -5.67
CA GLY A 222 -1.14 11.41 -4.94
C GLY A 222 -1.36 10.58 -3.69
N ALA A 223 -0.33 10.48 -2.86
CA ALA A 223 -0.50 9.95 -1.52
C ALA A 223 -1.24 10.98 -0.65
N ILE A 224 -2.22 10.53 0.13
CA ILE A 224 -3.09 11.40 0.93
C ILE A 224 -3.01 11.13 2.43
N ASP A 225 -2.25 10.13 2.85
CA ASP A 225 -2.03 9.83 4.25
C ASP A 225 -0.76 8.98 4.47
N VAL A 226 -0.40 8.79 5.73
CA VAL A 226 0.47 7.73 6.23
C VAL A 226 -0.14 7.15 7.50
N LYS A 227 -0.12 5.83 7.65
CA LYS A 227 -0.50 5.13 8.89
C LYS A 227 0.66 4.23 9.31
N VAL A 228 1.09 4.33 10.57
CA VAL A 228 2.20 3.52 11.11
C VAL A 228 1.81 2.93 12.45
N THR A 229 1.92 1.61 12.59
CA THR A 229 1.86 0.94 13.90
C THR A 229 3.17 0.22 14.19
N SER A 230 3.31 -0.28 15.41
CA SER A 230 4.43 -1.10 15.85
C SER A 230 3.92 -2.18 16.78
N HIS A 231 4.76 -3.17 17.11
CA HIS A 231 4.40 -4.18 18.11
C HIS A 231 3.94 -3.56 19.45
N ALA A 232 4.51 -2.43 19.87
CA ALA A 232 4.09 -1.74 21.10
C ALA A 232 2.73 -1.05 20.95
N LEU A 233 2.54 -0.29 19.87
CA LEU A 233 1.29 0.44 19.62
C LEU A 233 0.10 -0.51 19.37
N PHE A 234 0.36 -1.56 18.59
CA PHE A 234 -0.63 -2.55 18.18
C PHE A 234 -1.28 -3.26 19.37
N LYS A 235 -0.53 -3.53 20.46
CA LYS A 235 -1.07 -4.11 21.70
C LYS A 235 -2.19 -3.29 22.34
N THR A 236 -2.17 -1.98 22.09
CA THR A 236 -3.19 -1.03 22.55
C THR A 236 -4.14 -0.60 21.44
N LEU A 237 -4.10 -1.29 20.29
CA LEU A 237 -4.83 -0.98 19.06
C LEU A 237 -4.52 0.41 18.48
N ARG A 238 -3.38 1.01 18.84
CA ARG A 238 -3.01 2.37 18.41
C ARG A 238 -2.18 2.34 17.14
N PHE A 239 -2.19 3.47 16.44
CA PHE A 239 -1.31 3.74 15.32
C PHE A 239 -1.11 5.26 15.22
N ILE A 240 -0.04 5.68 14.54
CA ILE A 240 0.13 7.07 14.14
C ILE A 240 -0.58 7.26 12.81
N ALA A 241 -1.42 8.28 12.71
CA ALA A 241 -2.04 8.74 11.49
C ALA A 241 -1.47 10.10 11.10
N PHE A 242 -1.13 10.27 9.83
CA PHE A 242 -0.71 11.54 9.26
C PHE A 242 -1.57 11.79 8.03
N ALA A 243 -2.50 12.74 8.12
CA ALA A 243 -3.41 13.07 7.03
C ALA A 243 -2.84 14.12 6.07
N GLY A 244 -3.19 14.00 4.79
CA GLY A 244 -2.87 14.93 3.73
C GLY A 244 -1.61 14.57 2.93
N PRO A 245 -1.46 15.17 1.73
CA PRO A 245 -0.27 15.02 0.91
C PRO A 245 1.02 15.37 1.65
N THR A 246 2.14 14.77 1.20
CA THR A 246 3.45 15.13 1.75
C THR A 246 3.78 16.60 1.53
N TYR A 247 4.41 17.24 2.51
CA TYR A 247 4.93 18.61 2.41
C TYR A 247 6.35 18.72 2.97
N ASP A 248 7.03 17.57 3.13
CA ASP A 248 8.31 17.48 3.84
C ASP A 248 9.45 18.07 2.99
N ASN A 249 9.47 17.77 1.69
CA ASN A 249 10.46 18.27 0.71
C ASN A 249 9.81 19.11 -0.41
N VAL A 250 8.48 19.27 -0.36
CA VAL A 250 7.65 19.90 -1.41
C VAL A 250 6.64 20.84 -0.76
N PRO A 251 6.10 21.85 -1.46
CA PRO A 251 5.15 22.77 -0.86
C PRO A 251 3.87 22.05 -0.38
N PRO A 252 3.25 22.50 0.72
CA PRO A 252 1.98 21.94 1.17
C PRO A 252 0.90 22.13 0.11
N PHE A 253 0.04 21.13 -0.05
CA PHE A 253 -1.08 21.21 -0.97
C PHE A 253 -2.13 22.21 -0.46
N ARG A 254 -2.64 23.06 -1.37
CA ARG A 254 -3.72 24.01 -1.09
C ARG A 254 -4.74 23.97 -2.21
N TRP A 255 -6.01 23.71 -1.89
CA TRP A 255 -7.09 23.63 -2.87
C TRP A 255 -7.22 24.92 -3.67
N SER A 256 -7.21 26.09 -3.03
CA SER A 256 -7.36 27.38 -3.72
C SER A 256 -6.24 27.72 -4.72
N GLU A 257 -5.15 26.97 -4.73
CA GLU A 257 -3.95 27.24 -5.55
C GLU A 257 -3.76 26.22 -6.69
N VAL A 258 -4.64 25.22 -6.83
CA VAL A 258 -4.54 24.20 -7.89
C VAL A 258 -5.57 24.42 -8.99
N ASP A 259 -5.20 24.08 -10.23
CA ASP A 259 -5.98 24.38 -11.44
C ASP A 259 -7.28 23.55 -11.58
N PHE A 260 -7.38 22.44 -10.85
CA PHE A 260 -8.57 21.58 -10.82
C PHE A 260 -9.53 21.90 -9.66
N ALA A 261 -9.23 22.89 -8.81
CA ALA A 261 -10.05 23.25 -7.65
C ALA A 261 -11.51 23.56 -8.00
N ALA A 262 -11.72 24.30 -9.09
CA ALA A 262 -13.05 24.70 -9.55
C ALA A 262 -13.89 23.54 -10.09
N THR A 263 -13.24 22.44 -10.50
CA THR A 263 -13.89 21.28 -11.13
C THR A 263 -13.95 20.06 -10.21
N THR A 264 -13.30 20.10 -9.06
CA THR A 264 -13.21 18.98 -8.12
C THR A 264 -13.92 19.36 -6.82
N PRO A 265 -15.15 18.88 -6.56
CA PRO A 265 -15.83 19.13 -5.29
C PRO A 265 -15.03 18.61 -4.09
N HIS A 266 -14.81 19.45 -3.09
CA HIS A 266 -14.03 19.15 -1.87
C HIS A 266 -14.69 19.74 -0.61
N TYR A 267 -16.01 19.66 -0.54
CA TYR A 267 -16.79 20.18 0.59
C TYR A 267 -16.34 19.59 1.94
N GLY A 268 -16.17 20.46 2.94
CA GLY A 268 -15.73 20.06 4.27
C GLY A 268 -14.23 19.74 4.38
N GLN A 269 -13.49 19.76 3.27
CA GLN A 269 -12.04 19.65 3.33
C GLN A 269 -11.42 21.01 3.70
N PRO A 270 -10.32 21.01 4.48
CA PRO A 270 -9.48 22.18 4.67
C PRO A 270 -8.91 22.65 3.33
N ASP A 271 -8.80 23.97 3.15
CA ASP A 271 -8.14 24.53 1.98
C ASP A 271 -6.64 24.16 1.95
N LEU A 272 -5.91 24.43 3.05
CA LEU A 272 -4.51 24.08 3.22
C LEU A 272 -4.34 22.75 3.97
N TRP A 273 -3.61 21.81 3.36
CA TRP A 273 -3.27 20.53 3.94
C TRP A 273 -1.85 20.54 4.52
N LYS A 274 -1.74 20.96 5.79
CA LYS A 274 -0.47 21.05 6.54
C LYS A 274 -0.63 20.54 7.98
N PHE A 275 -1.16 19.33 8.12
CA PHE A 275 -1.37 18.67 9.42
C PHE A 275 -0.09 18.04 9.96
N GLY A 276 0.04 17.90 11.28
CA GLY A 276 1.06 17.05 11.89
C GLY A 276 0.56 15.60 12.08
N PRO A 277 1.48 14.64 12.35
CA PRO A 277 1.08 13.29 12.73
C PRO A 277 0.37 13.30 14.09
N ILE A 278 -0.66 12.48 14.24
CA ILE A 278 -1.36 12.25 15.50
C ILE A 278 -1.22 10.79 15.92
N LEU A 279 -1.04 10.55 17.21
CA LEU A 279 -1.17 9.20 17.77
C LEU A 279 -2.64 8.96 18.08
N THR A 280 -3.23 7.89 17.54
CA THR A 280 -4.65 7.61 17.77
C THR A 280 -4.92 7.30 19.24
N GLU A 281 -6.03 7.83 19.74
CA GLU A 281 -6.55 7.58 21.07
C GLU A 281 -7.96 7.00 20.92
N TRP A 282 -8.22 5.91 21.64
CA TRP A 282 -9.54 5.32 21.69
C TRP A 282 -10.22 5.89 22.93
N TYR A 283 -11.13 6.84 22.74
CA TYR A 283 -12.03 7.24 23.80
C TYR A 283 -13.04 6.11 24.03
N SER A 284 -13.07 5.57 25.24
CA SER A 284 -14.25 4.87 25.74
C SER A 284 -15.24 5.96 26.15
N PRO A 285 -16.38 6.14 25.48
CA PRO A 285 -17.41 7.08 25.94
C PRO A 285 -18.09 6.63 27.26
N PHE A 286 -17.56 5.61 27.93
CA PHE A 286 -18.11 4.99 29.13
C PHE A 286 -17.16 5.01 30.34
N ASP A 287 -16.05 5.73 30.26
CA ASP A 287 -15.15 5.98 31.42
C ASP A 287 -15.36 7.39 32.00
#